data_AF-A0A834BA31-F1
#
_entry.id   AF-A0A834BA31-F1
#
_cell.length_a   1.000
_cell.length_b   1.000
_cell.length_c   1.000
_cell.angle_alpha   90.00
_cell.angle_beta   90.00
_cell.angle_gamma   90.00
#
_symmetry.space_group_name_H-M   'P 1'
#
loop_
_entity.id
_entity.type
_entity.pdbx_description
1 polymer ?
#
loop_
_entity_poly.entity_id
_entity_poly.type
_entity_poly.pdbx_seq_one_letter_code
_entity_poly.pdbx_strand_id
1 'polypeptide(L)'
;MFCFIPSRPEEVGQFWLRRRASFDPKAWRAQCRCKHNHEDHAATGSHPCRVKGCCCNCFESNFLCAACDRRWEEHQTFFETEETRRRGGRPHGTDAVNTWHRPL
;
A
#
# COMPACT_ATOMS: atom_id res chain seq x y z
N MET A 1 4.52 10.62 -8.96
CA MET A 1 3.60 9.48 -8.82
C MET A 1 3.48 9.17 -7.35
N PHE A 2 2.28 8.99 -6.81
CA PHE A 2 2.11 8.53 -5.43
C PHE A 2 2.26 7.01 -5.38
N CYS A 3 3.02 6.51 -4.41
CA CYS A 3 3.18 5.08 -4.15
C CYS A 3 2.56 4.78 -2.79
N PHE A 4 1.43 4.09 -2.77
CA PHE A 4 0.80 3.63 -1.52
C PHE A 4 1.80 2.79 -0.72
N ILE A 5 2.05 3.14 0.54
CA ILE A 5 2.85 2.32 1.45
C ILE A 5 1.90 1.70 2.48
N PRO A 6 1.95 0.37 2.69
CA PRO A 6 1.16 -0.26 3.73
C PRO A 6 1.47 0.32 5.10
N SER A 7 0.41 0.59 5.86
CA SER A 7 0.51 1.18 7.20
C SER A 7 0.35 0.15 8.32
N ARG A 8 -0.11 -1.06 7.95
CA ARG A 8 -0.43 -2.14 8.88
C ARG A 8 0.06 -3.49 8.36
N PRO A 9 0.43 -4.41 9.26
CA PRO A 9 0.87 -5.74 8.85
C PRO A 9 -0.26 -6.57 8.18
N GLU A 10 -1.53 -6.32 8.51
CA GLU A 10 -2.67 -7.01 7.86
C GLU A 10 -2.72 -6.77 6.35
N GLU A 11 -2.38 -5.57 5.89
CA GLU A 11 -2.44 -5.16 4.48
C GLU A 11 -1.43 -5.93 3.61
N VAL A 12 -0.42 -6.53 4.25
CA VAL A 12 0.66 -7.30 3.61
C VAL A 12 0.66 -8.76 4.04
N GLY A 13 -0.49 -9.25 4.52
CA GLY A 13 -0.69 -10.65 4.87
C GLY A 13 -0.04 -11.07 6.19
N GLN A 14 0.63 -10.16 6.91
CA GLN A 14 1.35 -10.43 8.16
C GLN A 14 0.45 -10.31 9.40
N PHE A 15 -0.84 -10.63 9.29
CA PHE A 15 -1.83 -10.47 10.36
C PHE A 15 -1.46 -11.20 11.67
N TRP A 16 -0.62 -12.24 11.61
CA TRP A 16 -0.15 -12.99 12.78
C TRP A 16 0.78 -12.16 13.69
N LEU A 17 1.41 -11.08 13.20
CA LEU A 17 2.30 -10.26 14.01
C LEU A 17 1.57 -9.64 15.21
N ARG A 18 0.31 -9.24 15.05
CA ARG A 18 -0.52 -8.70 16.13
C ARG A 18 -0.80 -9.67 17.27
N ARG A 19 -0.63 -10.98 17.04
CA ARG A 19 -0.82 -12.00 18.08
C ARG A 19 0.42 -12.19 18.96
N ARG A 20 1.56 -11.58 18.61
CA ARG A 20 2.78 -11.65 19.42
C ARG A 20 2.66 -10.68 20.58
N ALA A 21 2.95 -11.16 21.79
CA ALA A 21 2.87 -10.37 23.01
C ALA A 21 3.74 -9.10 22.98
N SER A 22 4.86 -9.13 22.25
CA SER A 22 5.81 -8.02 22.12
C SER A 22 5.57 -7.11 20.91
N PHE A 23 4.46 -7.29 20.18
CA PHE A 23 4.21 -6.51 18.98
C PHE A 23 3.60 -5.14 19.31
N ASP A 24 4.27 -4.07 18.89
CA ASP A 24 3.73 -2.72 18.91
C ASP A 24 3.25 -2.31 17.49
N PRO A 25 1.94 -2.17 17.27
CA PRO A 25 1.38 -1.71 15.99
C PRO A 25 1.86 -0.31 15.59
N LYS A 26 2.15 0.58 16.55
CA LYS A 26 2.55 1.97 16.26
C LYS A 26 3.98 2.08 15.73
N ALA A 27 4.85 1.14 16.15
CA ALA A 27 6.22 1.06 15.70
C ALA A 27 6.37 0.31 14.36
N TRP A 28 5.33 -0.36 13.86
CA TRP A 28 5.42 -1.13 12.63
C TRP A 28 5.61 -0.20 11.42
N ARG A 29 6.51 -0.60 10.53
CA ARG A 29 6.76 0.05 9.25
C ARG A 29 7.02 -1.02 8.19
N ALA A 30 6.55 -0.76 6.97
CA ALA A 30 6.90 -1.57 5.80
C ALA A 30 8.43 -1.65 5.64
N GLN A 31 8.96 -2.86 5.50
CA GLN A 31 10.40 -3.13 5.45
C GLN A 31 10.87 -3.48 4.04
N CYS A 32 12.05 -2.99 3.71
CA CYS A 32 12.78 -3.35 2.50
C CYS A 32 13.57 -4.66 2.70
N ARG A 33 14.00 -5.29 1.60
CA ARG A 33 14.96 -6.40 1.58
C ARG A 33 16.25 -6.07 2.34
N CYS A 34 16.69 -4.81 2.33
CA CYS A 34 17.85 -4.33 3.08
C CYS A 34 17.62 -4.21 4.61
N LYS A 35 16.42 -4.57 5.09
CA LYS A 35 15.95 -4.53 6.50
C LYS A 35 15.70 -3.15 7.08
N HIS A 36 16.02 -2.09 6.34
CA HIS A 36 15.57 -0.73 6.66
C HIS A 36 14.11 -0.53 6.28
N ASN A 37 13.48 0.45 6.90
CA ASN A 37 12.07 0.71 6.70
C ASN A 37 11.84 1.70 5.54
N HIS A 38 10.61 1.81 5.05
CA HIS A 38 10.31 2.68 3.91
C HIS A 38 10.61 4.17 4.16
N GLU A 39 10.58 4.66 5.41
CA GLU A 39 10.92 6.04 5.76
C GLU A 39 12.44 6.29 5.65
N ASP A 40 13.25 5.23 5.75
CA ASP A 40 14.71 5.30 5.51
C ASP A 40 15.05 5.39 4.01
N HIS A 41 14.06 5.24 3.13
CA HIS A 41 14.22 5.34 1.68
C HIS A 41 13.75 6.71 1.18
N ALA A 42 14.43 7.24 0.17
CA ALA A 42 14.04 8.51 -0.44
C ALA A 42 12.68 8.39 -1.15
N ALA A 43 11.78 9.37 -0.98
CA ALA A 43 10.51 9.44 -1.71
C ALA A 43 10.67 9.94 -3.16
N THR A 44 11.65 9.41 -3.88
CA THR A 44 12.06 9.82 -5.23
C THR A 44 12.21 8.58 -6.10
N GLY A 45 11.79 8.61 -7.37
CA GLY A 45 12.19 7.63 -8.39
C GLY A 45 12.26 6.18 -7.89
N SER A 46 13.46 5.59 -7.90
CA SER A 46 13.71 4.20 -7.46
C SER A 46 13.58 3.98 -5.96
N HIS A 47 13.46 5.01 -5.13
CA HIS A 47 13.48 4.94 -3.68
C HIS A 47 14.78 4.36 -3.10
N PRO A 48 15.95 5.00 -3.31
CA PRO A 48 17.21 4.55 -2.72
C PRO A 48 17.22 4.72 -1.19
N CYS A 49 17.88 3.78 -0.51
CA CYS A 49 18.07 3.81 0.94
C CYS A 49 19.05 4.95 1.34
N ARG A 50 18.74 5.65 2.43
CA ARG A 50 19.53 6.78 2.95
C ARG A 50 20.42 6.41 4.15
N VAL A 51 20.31 5.18 4.65
CA VAL A 51 21.14 4.72 5.76
C VAL A 51 22.60 4.61 5.32
N LYS A 52 23.50 5.27 6.06
CA LYS A 52 24.95 5.25 5.77
C LYS A 52 25.47 3.81 5.71
N GLY A 53 26.19 3.49 4.64
CA GLY A 53 26.76 2.15 4.41
C GLY A 53 25.80 1.14 3.77
N CYS A 54 24.57 1.52 3.44
CA CYS A 54 23.64 0.68 2.70
C CYS A 54 23.74 0.96 1.18
N CYS A 55 23.97 -0.09 0.36
CA CYS A 55 24.05 0.04 -1.11
C CYS A 55 22.69 -0.22 -1.81
N CYS A 56 21.58 -0.11 -1.08
CA CYS A 56 20.26 -0.42 -1.59
C CYS A 56 19.74 0.74 -2.46
N ASN A 57 19.68 0.52 -3.77
CA ASN A 57 19.35 1.55 -4.76
C ASN A 57 17.84 1.64 -5.07
N CYS A 58 17.07 0.65 -4.63
CA CYS A 58 15.64 0.57 -4.85
C CYS A 58 14.93 0.03 -3.60
N PHE A 59 13.72 0.51 -3.33
CA PHE A 59 12.87 -0.13 -2.32
C PHE A 59 12.31 -1.44 -2.89
N GLU A 60 12.83 -2.58 -2.39
CA GLU A 60 12.32 -3.91 -2.66
C GLU A 60 11.59 -4.42 -1.42
N SER A 61 10.28 -4.65 -1.50
CA SER A 61 9.52 -5.13 -0.34
C SER A 61 10.04 -6.48 0.17
N ASN A 62 10.09 -6.63 1.49
CA ASN A 62 10.38 -7.93 2.14
C ASN A 62 9.11 -8.75 2.45
N PHE A 63 7.97 -8.28 1.96
CA PHE A 63 6.64 -8.84 2.14
C PHE A 63 5.97 -8.99 0.78
N LEU A 64 4.90 -9.79 0.74
CA LEU A 64 4.09 -9.98 -0.46
C LEU A 64 2.69 -9.41 -0.22
N CYS A 65 2.04 -8.99 -1.30
CA CYS A 65 0.66 -8.53 -1.26
C CYS A 65 -0.28 -9.66 -0.86
N ALA A 66 -1.11 -9.44 0.17
CA ALA A 66 -2.03 -10.47 0.69
C ALA A 66 -3.06 -10.97 -0.34
N ALA A 67 -3.33 -10.18 -1.40
CA ALA A 67 -4.37 -10.48 -2.37
C ALA A 67 -3.85 -11.20 -3.62
N CYS A 68 -2.58 -11.02 -3.99
CA CYS A 68 -2.04 -11.52 -5.26
C CYS A 68 -0.65 -12.14 -5.17
N ASP A 69 -0.05 -12.19 -3.97
CA ASP A 69 1.28 -12.75 -3.68
C ASP A 69 2.44 -12.12 -4.45
N ARG A 70 2.24 -10.99 -5.14
CA ARG A 70 3.30 -10.23 -5.83
C ARG A 70 3.98 -9.23 -4.91
N ARG A 71 5.16 -8.77 -5.30
CA ARG A 71 5.93 -7.78 -4.54
C ARG A 71 5.27 -6.40 -4.62
N TRP A 72 5.46 -5.60 -3.58
CA TRP A 72 4.92 -4.23 -3.52
C TRP A 72 5.32 -3.39 -4.72
N GLU A 73 6.57 -3.46 -5.14
CA GLU A 73 7.14 -2.69 -6.24
C GLU A 73 6.54 -3.02 -7.62
N GLU A 74 5.82 -4.13 -7.74
CA GLU A 74 5.05 -4.48 -8.94
C GLU A 74 3.66 -3.83 -8.96
N HIS A 75 3.24 -3.19 -7.87
CA HIS A 75 1.96 -2.51 -7.76
C HIS A 75 2.09 -1.04 -8.13
N GLN A 76 1.05 -0.53 -8.79
CA GLN A 76 0.88 0.89 -9.07
C GLN A 76 -0.35 1.40 -8.34
N THR A 77 -0.26 2.58 -7.73
CA THR A 77 -1.47 3.27 -7.25
C THR A 77 -2.17 3.92 -8.43
N PHE A 78 -3.43 3.54 -8.66
CA PHE A 78 -4.30 4.14 -9.66
C PHE A 78 -5.31 5.06 -8.97
N PHE A 79 -5.47 6.27 -9.51
CA PHE A 79 -6.49 7.21 -9.09
C PHE A 79 -7.54 7.32 -10.18
N GLU A 80 -8.77 6.94 -9.86
CA GLU A 80 -9.91 7.14 -10.74
C GLU A 80 -10.43 8.57 -10.54
N THR A 81 -10.44 9.37 -11.61
CA THR A 81 -11.06 10.70 -11.62
C THR A 81 -12.52 10.61 -12.06
N GLU A 82 -13.31 11.63 -11.74
CA GLU A 82 -14.69 11.75 -12.22
C GLU A 82 -14.78 11.59 -13.76
N GLU A 83 -13.87 12.24 -14.49
CA GLU A 83 -13.82 12.13 -15.95
C GLU A 83 -13.51 10.70 -16.42
N THR A 84 -12.58 9.99 -15.77
CA THR A 84 -12.31 8.58 -16.11
C THR A 84 -13.52 7.69 -15.87
N ARG A 85 -14.33 7.99 -14.82
CA ARG A 85 -15.60 7.29 -14.57
C ARG A 85 -16.64 7.60 -15.64
N ARG A 86 -16.84 8.88 -15.96
CA ARG A 86 -17.76 9.33 -17.01
C ARG A 86 -17.45 8.65 -18.35
N ARG A 87 -16.18 8.68 -18.77
CA ARG A 87 -15.74 8.02 -20.02
C ARG A 87 -15.92 6.51 -19.98
N GLY A 88 -15.77 5.89 -18.81
CA GLY A 88 -16.01 4.47 -18.60
C GLY A 88 -17.47 4.07 -18.39
N GLY A 89 -18.43 5.00 -18.48
CA GLY A 89 -19.85 4.73 -18.21
C GLY A 89 -20.15 4.33 -16.77
N ARG A 90 -19.28 4.70 -15.82
CA ARG A 90 -19.44 4.38 -14.40
C ARG A 90 -20.22 5.50 -13.69
N PRO A 91 -21.05 5.18 -12.68
CA PRO A 91 -21.78 6.20 -11.91
C PRO A 91 -20.83 7.24 -11.31
N HIS A 92 -21.15 8.52 -11.43
CA HIS A 92 -20.33 9.62 -10.91
C HIS A 92 -21.24 10.71 -10.35
N GLY A 93 -20.91 11.26 -9.17
CA GLY A 93 -21.42 12.49 -8.51
C GLY A 93 -22.94 12.77 -8.46
N THR A 94 -23.57 12.80 -9.62
CA THR A 94 -24.97 13.13 -9.87
C THR A 94 -25.90 11.91 -9.93
N ASP A 95 -25.38 10.69 -10.10
CA ASP A 95 -26.17 9.44 -10.20
C ASP A 95 -26.46 8.78 -8.83
N ALA A 96 -26.89 9.55 -7.84
CA ALA A 96 -27.34 8.99 -6.56
C ALA A 96 -28.73 8.36 -6.71
N VAL A 97 -28.83 7.21 -7.40
CA VAL A 97 -30.03 6.37 -7.33
C VAL A 97 -30.02 5.68 -5.97
N ASN A 98 -30.66 6.31 -4.99
CA ASN A 98 -30.96 5.70 -3.69
C ASN A 98 -32.00 4.58 -3.87
N THR A 99 -31.54 3.38 -4.23
CA THR A 99 -32.36 2.15 -4.21
C THR A 99 -31.99 1.25 -3.03
N TRP A 100 -31.91 1.83 -1.84
CA TRP A 100 -31.94 1.04 -0.60
C TRP A 100 -33.39 0.65 -0.29
N HIS A 101 -33.93 -0.35 -1.00
CA HIS A 101 -35.16 -1.01 -0.56
C HIS A 101 -34.83 -2.02 0.54
N ARG A 102 -35.24 -1.69 1.76
CA ARG A 102 -35.22 -2.59 2.92
C ARG A 102 -36.30 -3.67 2.71
N PRO A 103 -35.97 -4.98 2.74
CA PRO A 103 -37.00 -6.02 2.69
C PRO A 103 -37.84 -5.97 3.98
N LEU A 104 -39.16 -6.10 3.84
CA LEU A 104 -40.12 -6.31 4.94
C LEU A 104 -39.99 -7.73 5.50
#